data_AF-A0A1F6V762-F1
#
_entry.id   AF-A0A1F6V762-F1
#
_cell.length_a   1.000
_cell.length_b   1.000
_cell.length_c   1.000
_cell.angle_alpha   90.00
_cell.angle_beta   90.00
_cell.angle_gamma   90.00
#
_symmetry.space_group_name_H-M   'P 1'
#
loop_
_entity.id
_entity.type
_entity.pdbx_description
1 polymer ?
#
loop_
_entity_poly.entity_id
_entity_poly.type
_entity_poly.pdbx_seq_one_letter_code
_entity_poly.pdbx_strand_id
1 'polypeptide(L)' 'MTTVTLKKIEYMKLKREANAYRNIKMHLFESLVQDPVDGVIQDFAQTKLYSKAFLQDLERGLRRSSFGLLAKVKSLK' A
#
# COMPACT_ATOMS: atom_id res chain seq x y z
N MET A 1 -27.83 -20.07 1.65
CA MET A 1 -27.70 -18.61 1.49
C MET A 1 -28.82 -17.96 2.28
N THR A 2 -28.49 -17.14 3.27
CA THR A 2 -29.49 -16.52 4.16
C THR A 2 -29.88 -15.18 3.57
N THR A 3 -31.15 -15.03 3.17
CA THR A 3 -31.68 -13.76 2.66
C THR A 3 -31.98 -12.86 3.84
N VAL A 4 -31.18 -11.82 4.03
CA VAL A 4 -31.38 -10.82 5.08
C VAL A 4 -32.10 -9.62 4.47
N THR A 5 -33.30 -9.33 4.98
CA THR A 5 -34.10 -8.18 4.55
C THR A 5 -33.92 -7.04 5.55
N LEU A 6 -33.44 -5.88 5.08
CA LEU A 6 -33.17 -4.70 5.90
C LEU A 6 -34.10 -3.56 5.53
N LYS A 7 -34.44 -2.70 6.50
CA LYS A 7 -35.13 -1.46 6.20
C LYS A 7 -34.18 -0.54 5.42
N LYS A 8 -34.72 0.22 4.45
CA LYS A 8 -33.93 1.12 3.59
C LYS A 8 -33.03 2.08 4.39
N ILE A 9 -33.50 2.55 5.54
CA ILE A 9 -32.76 3.46 6.42
C ILE A 9 -31.52 2.77 7.01
N GLU A 10 -31.67 1.54 7.48
CA GLU A 10 -30.58 0.74 8.06
C GLU A 10 -29.55 0.39 6.99
N TYR A 11 -30.02 0.01 5.79
CA TYR A 11 -29.15 -0.22 4.65
C TYR A 11 -28.32 1.04 4.31
N MET A 12 -28.96 2.21 4.27
CA MET A 12 -28.25 3.45 3.96
C MET A 12 -27.21 3.82 5.03
N LYS A 13 -27.50 3.55 6.31
CA LYS A 13 -26.55 3.75 7.41
C LYS A 13 -25.33 2.84 7.24
N LEU A 14 -25.56 1.53 7.08
CA LEU A 14 -24.50 0.54 6.89
C LEU A 14 -23.67 0.82 5.63
N LYS A 15 -24.30 1.28 4.54
CA LYS A 15 -23.61 1.67 3.32
C LYS A 15 -22.66 2.85 3.53
N ARG A 16 -23.06 3.86 4.31
CA ARG A 16 -22.17 4.99 4.64
C ARG A 16 -20.99 4.54 5.49
N GLU A 17 -21.23 3.72 6.51
CA GLU A 17 -20.18 3.17 7.37
C GLU A 17 -19.19 2.33 6.55
N ALA A 18 -19.67 1.44 5.70
CA ALA A 18 -18.84 0.62 4.82
C ALA A 18 -17.96 1.47 3.87
N ASN A 19 -18.52 2.55 3.31
CA ASN A 19 -17.76 3.47 2.46
C ASN A 19 -16.69 4.22 3.26
N ALA A 20 -17.00 4.68 4.47
CA ALA A 20 -16.01 5.32 5.34
C ALA A 20 -14.85 4.37 5.66
N TYR A 21 -15.15 3.12 6.04
CA TYR A 21 -14.12 2.09 6.28
C TYR A 21 -13.27 1.81 5.03
N ARG A 22 -13.89 1.77 3.84
CA ARG A 22 -13.17 1.55 2.59
C ARG A 22 -12.18 2.68 2.29
N ASN A 23 -12.60 3.93 2.49
CA ASN A 23 -11.76 5.09 2.27
C ASN A 23 -10.60 5.17 3.27
N ILE A 24 -10.86 4.86 4.55
CA ILE A 24 -9.83 4.85 5.59
C ILE A 24 -8.83 3.72 5.35
N LYS A 25 -9.30 2.51 4.98
CA LYS A 25 -8.39 1.40 4.65
C LYS A 25 -7.42 1.77 3.54
N MET A 26 -7.89 2.40 2.46
CA MET A 26 -6.99 2.78 1.35
C MET A 26 -5.83 3.65 1.82
N HIS A 27 -6.10 4.70 2.59
CA HIS A 27 -5.05 5.61 3.05
C HIS A 27 -4.17 5.02 4.14
N LEU A 28 -4.73 4.17 5.02
CA LEU A 28 -3.95 3.54 6.08
C LEU A 28 -2.97 2.50 5.52
N PHE A 29 -3.39 1.70 4.53
CA PHE A 29 -2.49 0.76 3.86
C PHE A 29 -1.44 1.46 3.01
N GLU A 30 -1.76 2.58 2.34
CA GLU A 30 -0.78 3.40 1.64
C GLU A 30 0.31 3.96 2.58
N SER A 31 -0.06 4.32 3.81
CA SER A 31 0.89 4.84 4.81
C SER A 31 1.72 3.76 5.50
N LEU A 32 1.18 2.54 5.67
CA LEU A 32 1.87 1.44 6.38
C LEU A 32 2.75 0.58 5.47
N VAL A 33 2.49 0.56 4.16
CA VAL A 33 3.25 -0.24 3.17
C VAL A 33 4.38 0.58 2.52
N GLN A 34 4.65 1.79 3.02
CA GLN A 34 5.92 2.44 2.74
C GLN A 34 6.98 1.84 3.66
N ASP A 35 7.45 0.63 3.34
CA ASP A 35 8.79 0.25 3.76
C ASP A 35 9.72 1.22 3.04
N PRO A 36 10.35 2.18 3.75
CA PRO A 36 11.20 3.15 3.08
C PRO A 36 12.33 2.38 2.41
N VAL A 37 12.59 2.66 1.13
CA VAL A 37 13.65 2.00 0.36
C VAL A 37 14.96 2.01 1.15
N ASP A 38 15.23 3.11 1.86
CA ASP A 38 16.41 3.28 2.70
C ASP A 38 16.49 2.24 3.83
N GLY A 39 15.36 1.85 4.44
CA GLY A 39 15.28 0.82 5.47
C GLY A 39 15.62 -0.56 4.92
N VAL A 40 15.06 -0.92 3.77
CA VAL A 40 15.37 -2.19 3.09
C VAL A 40 16.85 -2.26 2.71
N ILE A 41 17.42 -1.18 2.18
CA ILE A 41 18.85 -1.13 1.87
C ILE A 41 19.71 -1.25 3.13
N GLN A 42 19.31 -0.61 4.21
CA GLN A 42 20.01 -0.67 5.48
C GLN A 42 20.02 -2.10 6.05
N ASP A 43 18.91 -2.82 6.00
CA ASP A 43 18.84 -4.21 6.47
C ASP A 43 19.79 -5.11 5.69
N PHE A 44 19.83 -4.98 4.37
CA PHE A 44 20.75 -5.76 3.53
C PHE A 44 22.21 -5.35 3.75
N ALA A 45 22.49 -4.06 3.95
CA ALA A 45 23.83 -3.57 4.26
C ALA A 45 24.35 -4.11 5.61
N GLN A 46 23.48 -4.24 6.61
CA GLN A 46 23.84 -4.77 7.93
C GLN A 46 24.30 -6.23 7.89
N THR A 47 23.78 -7.03 6.94
CA THR A 47 24.20 -8.43 6.78
C THR A 47 25.67 -8.57 6.38
N LYS A 48 26.26 -7.54 5.76
CA LYS A 48 27.63 -7.56 5.18
C LYS A 48 27.87 -8.68 4.15
N LEU A 49 26.81 -9.35 3.68
CA LEU A 49 26.90 -10.43 2.70
C LEU A 49 26.89 -9.92 1.25
N TYR A 50 26.48 -8.67 1.04
CA TYR A 50 26.25 -8.11 -0.29
C TYR A 50 27.28 -7.03 -0.63
N SER A 51 27.66 -7.00 -1.90
CA SER A 51 28.58 -5.99 -2.42
C SER A 51 27.91 -4.61 -2.49
N LYS A 52 28.71 -3.55 -2.42
CA LYS A 52 28.19 -2.17 -2.59
C LYS A 52 27.49 -1.98 -3.93
N ALA A 53 27.99 -2.61 -5.00
CA ALA A 53 27.38 -2.56 -6.32
C ALA A 53 25.97 -3.18 -6.32
N PHE A 54 25.80 -4.34 -5.68
CA PHE A 54 24.50 -4.97 -5.53
C PHE A 54 23.51 -4.09 -4.76
N LEU A 55 23.95 -3.49 -3.64
CA LEU A 55 23.08 -2.61 -2.85
C LEU A 55 22.63 -1.37 -3.66
N GLN A 56 23.49 -0.81 -4.51
CA GLN A 56 23.14 0.29 -5.41
C GLN A 56 22.16 -0.14 -6.50
N ASP A 57 22.32 -1.33 -7.08
CA ASP A 57 21.38 -1.88 -8.05
C ASP A 57 20.01 -2.15 -7.43
N LEU A 58 20.00 -2.71 -6.22
CA LEU A 58 18.80 -2.95 -5.44
C LEU A 58 18.06 -1.65 -5.14
N GLU A 59 18.78 -0.61 -4.68
CA GLU A 59 18.18 0.70 -4.40
C GLU A 59 17.54 1.30 -5.64
N ARG A 60 18.26 1.28 -6.78
CA ARG A 60 17.75 1.79 -8.06
C ARG A 60 16.52 1.02 -8.52
N GLY A 61 16.51 -0.30 -8.38
CA GLY A 61 15.37 -1.15 -8.72
C GLY A 61 14.15 -0.87 -7.85
N LEU A 62 14.33 -0.80 -6.53
CA LEU A 62 13.27 -0.51 -5.56
C LEU A 62 12.66 0.87 -5.81
N ARG A 63 13.48 1.92 -5.98
CA ARG A 63 12.97 3.26 -6.27
C ARG A 63 12.15 3.26 -7.57
N ARG A 64 12.63 2.63 -8.65
CA ARG A 64 11.89 2.55 -9.92
C ARG A 64 10.55 1.81 -9.80
N SER A 65 10.51 0.68 -9.09
CA SER A 65 9.27 -0.09 -8.89
C SER A 65 8.26 0.65 -8.00
N SER A 66 8.73 1.33 -6.95
CA SER A 66 7.88 2.14 -6.08
C SER A 66 7.31 3.37 -6.78
N PHE A 67 8.10 4.03 -7.66
CA PHE A 67 7.58 5.08 -8.56
C PHE A 67 6.56 4.53 -9.57
N GLY A 68 6.71 3.28 -10.02
CA GLY A 68 5.74 2.60 -10.90
C GLY A 68 4.35 2.44 -10.26
N LEU A 69 4.28 2.21 -8.95
CA LEU A 69 3.02 2.18 -8.20
C LEU A 69 2.35 3.57 -8.13
N LEU A 70 3.13 4.63 -7.88
CA LEU A 70 2.62 6.01 -7.87
C LEU A 70 2.15 6.49 -9.26
N ALA A 71 2.82 6.09 -10.34
CA ALA A 71 2.41 6.42 -11.70
C ALA A 71 1.08 5.74 -12.09
N LYS A 72 0.84 4.51 -11.64
CA LYS A 72 -0.40 3.77 -11.94
C LYS A 72 -1.62 4.37 -11.24
N VAL A 73 -1.45 4.93 -10.04
CA VAL A 73 -2.53 5.62 -9.31
C VAL A 73 -2.90 6.95 -9.99
N LYS A 74 -1.93 7.67 -10.56
CA LYS A 74 -2.18 8.94 -11.27
C LYS A 74 -2.91 8.76 -12.61
N SER A 75 -2.77 7.60 -13.24
CA SER A 75 -3.44 7.23 -14.51
C SER A 75 -4.91 6.80 -14.34
N LEU A 76 -5.38 6.63 -13.11
CA LEU A 76 -6.76 6.22 -12.79
C LEU A 76 -7.64 7.39 -12.31
N LYS A 77 -7.17 8.63 -12.47
CA LYS A 77 -7.95 9.85 -12.22
C LYS A 77 -8.35 10.51 -13.53
#